data_AF-A0A9D8PGS8-F1
#
_entry.id   AF-A0A9D8PGS8-F1
#
_cell.length_a   1.000
_cell.length_b   1.000
_cell.length_c   1.000
_cell.angle_alpha   90.00
_cell.angle_beta   90.00
_cell.angle_gamma   90.00
#
_symmetry.space_group_name_H-M   'P 1'
#
loop_
_entity.id
_entity.type
_entity.pdbx_description
1 polymer ?
#
loop_
_entity_poly.entity_id
_entity_poly.type
_entity_poly.pdbx_seq_one_letter_code
_entity_poly.pdbx_strand_id
1 'polypeptide(L)'
;MTPTAPHQPLGLLLALVATLPFPLAGSAAPASETALRQATEQLRQVWQQDPLTARRPFPAIRVLDSISASDCPAAAFPASGPLVLSCPGSGAVLVRRDKLDALHGVFGEAAALFVVAYGLGQSLIPAQPPAPQAPGAPAPALPAATPGLRAACAAGTLLAAVPVPAADRRLLLNNVISAGEQGFPASAAPQLGTGPQRAYALFSGMGGTSLDCGAAAMGRLASGAEPLEAFMATRGTGVGIAKFCKQPPTCPRGLSFGVAGI
;
A
#
# COMPACT_ATOMS: atom_id res chain seq x y z
N MET A 1 92.61 11.96 -18.50
CA MET A 1 92.40 13.39 -18.24
C MET A 1 90.97 13.71 -18.66
N THR A 2 90.20 14.14 -17.67
CA THR A 2 88.82 14.65 -17.67
C THR A 2 88.68 15.95 -18.49
N PRO A 3 87.51 16.64 -18.51
CA PRO A 3 86.14 16.25 -18.89
C PRO A 3 85.52 17.33 -19.84
N THR A 4 84.30 17.15 -20.37
CA THR A 4 83.27 18.24 -20.48
C THR A 4 81.97 17.73 -21.12
N ALA A 5 80.86 17.89 -20.39
CA ALA A 5 79.50 17.90 -20.93
C ALA A 5 79.23 19.26 -21.62
N PRO A 6 78.23 19.36 -22.51
CA PRO A 6 77.02 20.08 -22.10
C PRO A 6 75.66 19.62 -22.71
N HIS A 7 74.62 19.88 -21.91
CA HIS A 7 73.26 20.35 -22.24
C HIS A 7 72.34 19.55 -23.21
N GLN A 8 71.35 18.86 -22.62
CA GLN A 8 70.06 18.62 -23.28
C GLN A 8 68.97 19.51 -22.66
N PRO A 9 68.18 20.26 -23.45
CA PRO A 9 66.99 20.94 -22.98
C PRO A 9 65.77 20.01 -23.01
N LEU A 10 64.89 20.24 -22.03
CA LEU A 10 63.56 19.65 -21.85
C LEU A 10 62.76 19.58 -23.17
N GLY A 11 62.39 18.37 -23.58
CA GLY A 11 61.37 18.09 -24.58
C GLY A 11 60.10 17.55 -23.93
N LEU A 12 59.10 18.44 -23.86
CA LEU A 12 57.67 18.26 -23.59
C LEU A 12 57.11 16.82 -23.55
N LEU A 13 56.57 16.46 -22.38
CA LEU A 13 55.56 15.40 -22.21
C LEU A 13 54.23 15.83 -22.86
N LEU A 14 53.80 15.14 -23.91
CA LEU A 14 52.42 15.13 -24.39
C LEU A 14 51.85 13.74 -24.16
N ALA A 15 51.35 13.52 -22.94
CA ALA A 15 50.55 12.36 -22.61
C ALA A 15 49.14 12.57 -23.18
N LEU A 16 48.80 11.77 -24.19
CA LEU A 16 47.46 11.64 -24.75
C LEU A 16 46.54 11.06 -23.67
N VAL A 17 45.80 11.91 -22.95
CA VAL A 17 44.74 11.47 -22.05
C VAL A 17 43.55 11.05 -22.91
N ALA A 18 43.41 9.74 -23.09
CA ALA A 18 42.21 9.13 -23.65
C ALA A 18 41.01 9.46 -22.73
N THR A 19 40.11 10.31 -23.20
CA THR A 19 38.82 10.59 -22.58
C THR A 19 37.90 9.38 -22.75
N LEU A 20 38.01 8.41 -21.85
CA LEU A 20 36.96 7.39 -21.69
C LEU A 20 35.69 8.09 -21.16
N PRO A 21 34.52 7.85 -21.77
CA PRO A 21 33.26 8.32 -21.22
C PRO A 21 33.01 7.57 -19.91
N PHE A 22 33.16 8.27 -18.79
CA PHE A 22 32.67 7.80 -17.50
C PHE A 22 31.17 7.50 -17.63
N PRO A 23 30.70 6.29 -17.32
CA PRO A 23 29.27 6.10 -17.11
C PRO A 23 28.89 7.00 -15.94
N LEU A 24 28.06 8.01 -16.23
CA LEU A 24 27.37 8.78 -15.20
C LEU A 24 26.74 7.74 -14.26
N ALA A 25 27.22 7.70 -13.01
CA ALA A 25 26.64 6.92 -11.96
C ALA A 25 25.19 7.40 -11.78
N GLY A 26 24.27 6.76 -12.49
CA GLY A 26 22.85 6.93 -12.24
C GLY A 26 22.63 6.55 -10.79
N SER A 27 22.21 7.51 -9.98
CA SER A 27 21.83 7.31 -8.58
C SER A 27 20.88 6.12 -8.54
N ALA A 28 21.34 5.01 -7.96
CA ALA A 28 20.50 3.85 -7.77
C ALA A 28 19.28 4.29 -6.95
N ALA A 29 18.08 4.02 -7.48
CA ALA A 29 16.85 4.32 -6.76
C ALA A 29 16.89 3.61 -5.38
N PRO A 30 16.38 4.25 -4.31
CA PRO A 30 16.38 3.64 -2.99
C PRO A 30 15.69 2.26 -3.01
N ALA A 31 16.13 1.36 -2.13
CA ALA A 31 15.64 -0.03 -2.11
C ALA A 31 14.11 -0.12 -1.97
N SER A 32 13.53 0.79 -1.20
CA SER A 32 12.08 0.97 -1.01
C SER A 32 11.33 1.28 -2.32
N GLU A 33 11.87 2.10 -3.20
CA GLU A 33 11.27 2.40 -4.51
C GLU A 33 11.39 1.23 -5.48
N THR A 34 12.46 0.46 -5.38
CA THR A 34 12.60 -0.78 -6.15
C THR A 34 11.56 -1.81 -5.71
N ALA A 35 11.38 -2.00 -4.40
CA ALA A 35 10.31 -2.83 -3.84
C ALA A 35 8.91 -2.31 -4.22
N LEU A 36 8.70 -0.99 -4.20
CA LEU A 36 7.43 -0.39 -4.61
C LEU A 36 7.12 -0.64 -6.10
N ARG A 37 8.12 -0.53 -6.98
CA ARG A 37 7.96 -0.85 -8.41
C ARG A 37 7.60 -2.31 -8.61
N GLN A 38 8.28 -3.24 -7.93
CA GLN A 38 7.97 -4.67 -8.00
C GLN A 38 6.55 -4.97 -7.49
N ALA A 39 6.17 -4.43 -6.34
CA ALA A 39 4.82 -4.55 -5.79
C ALA A 39 3.75 -3.98 -6.75
N THR A 40 4.05 -2.86 -7.40
CA THR A 40 3.17 -2.23 -8.40
C THR A 40 2.95 -3.14 -9.59
N GLU A 41 3.98 -3.77 -10.15
CA GLU A 41 3.83 -4.71 -11.26
C GLU A 41 3.02 -5.96 -10.87
N GLN A 42 3.31 -6.53 -9.69
CA GLN A 42 2.56 -7.69 -9.18
C GLN A 42 1.07 -7.37 -9.02
N LEU A 43 0.74 -6.24 -8.40
CA LEU A 43 -0.64 -5.83 -8.21
C LEU A 43 -1.31 -5.36 -9.50
N ARG A 44 -0.55 -4.88 -10.49
CA ARG A 44 -1.09 -4.59 -11.83
C ARG A 44 -1.55 -5.85 -12.54
N GLN A 45 -0.80 -6.95 -12.43
CA GLN A 45 -1.22 -8.24 -12.98
C GLN A 45 -2.52 -8.71 -12.32
N VAL A 46 -2.60 -8.64 -10.98
CA VAL A 46 -3.83 -8.95 -10.23
C VAL A 46 -5.00 -8.09 -10.71
N TRP A 47 -4.79 -6.77 -10.82
CA TRP A 47 -5.80 -5.81 -11.26
C TRP A 47 -6.33 -6.11 -12.67
N GLN A 48 -5.45 -6.55 -13.58
CA GLN A 48 -5.85 -6.88 -14.94
C GLN A 48 -6.58 -8.23 -15.04
N GLN A 49 -6.37 -9.13 -14.07
CA GLN A 49 -6.97 -10.46 -14.06
C GLN A 49 -8.30 -10.52 -13.31
N ASP A 50 -8.54 -9.61 -12.36
CA ASP A 50 -9.80 -9.54 -11.62
C ASP A 50 -10.91 -8.91 -12.49
N PRO A 51 -12.03 -9.63 -12.76
CA PRO A 51 -13.12 -9.13 -13.59
C PRO A 51 -13.69 -7.77 -13.19
N LEU A 52 -13.57 -7.38 -11.92
CA LEU A 52 -14.14 -6.12 -11.40
C LEU A 52 -13.20 -4.93 -11.55
N THR A 53 -11.91 -5.17 -11.68
CA THR A 53 -10.88 -4.13 -11.82
C THR A 53 -10.26 -4.11 -13.21
N ALA A 54 -10.33 -5.21 -13.97
CA ALA A 54 -9.79 -5.34 -15.32
C ALA A 54 -10.32 -4.32 -16.33
N ARG A 55 -11.55 -3.81 -16.13
CA ARG A 55 -12.16 -2.77 -16.97
C ARG A 55 -11.77 -1.34 -16.56
N ARG A 56 -11.07 -1.17 -15.45
CA ARG A 56 -10.67 0.13 -14.90
C ARG A 56 -9.21 0.38 -15.24
N PRO A 57 -8.83 1.64 -15.57
CA PRO A 57 -7.42 1.98 -15.74
C PRO A 57 -6.68 1.72 -14.44
N PHE A 58 -5.49 1.13 -14.54
CA PHE A 58 -4.64 0.94 -13.37
C PHE A 58 -4.16 2.31 -12.86
N PRO A 59 -4.37 2.66 -11.58
CA PRO A 59 -3.91 3.92 -11.00
C PRO A 59 -2.41 4.13 -11.17
N ALA A 60 -2.00 5.33 -11.59
CA ALA A 60 -0.58 5.67 -11.63
C ALA A 60 -0.03 5.80 -10.21
N ILE A 61 0.96 4.99 -9.85
CA ILE A 61 1.64 5.08 -8.55
C ILE A 61 2.80 6.07 -8.65
N ARG A 62 2.81 7.10 -7.80
CA ARG A 62 3.87 8.13 -7.78
C ARG A 62 4.43 8.28 -6.38
N VAL A 63 5.76 8.31 -6.28
CA VAL A 63 6.46 8.59 -5.02
C VAL A 63 6.84 10.05 -4.97
N LEU A 64 6.49 10.73 -3.88
CA LEU A 64 6.79 12.13 -3.64
C LEU A 64 7.50 12.29 -2.28
N ASP A 65 8.38 13.28 -2.16
CA ASP A 65 9.03 13.63 -0.89
C ASP A 65 8.02 14.17 0.14
N SER A 66 7.00 14.87 -0.34
CA SER A 66 5.86 15.30 0.46
C SER A 66 4.58 15.25 -0.39
N ILE A 67 3.43 15.09 0.27
CA ILE A 67 2.12 15.12 -0.39
C ILE A 67 1.35 16.31 0.18
N SER A 68 0.93 17.19 -0.70
CA SER A 68 0.23 18.43 -0.38
C SER A 68 -1.12 18.51 -1.08
N ALA A 69 -1.96 19.47 -0.68
CA ALA A 69 -3.28 19.67 -1.28
C ALA A 69 -3.23 20.00 -2.77
N SER A 70 -2.14 20.60 -3.26
CA SER A 70 -1.94 20.85 -4.70
C SER A 70 -1.68 19.59 -5.50
N ASP A 71 -1.08 18.55 -4.90
CA ASP A 71 -0.83 17.27 -5.57
C ASP A 71 -2.12 16.45 -5.72
N CYS A 72 -3.07 16.68 -4.81
CA CYS A 72 -4.31 15.93 -4.70
C CYS A 72 -5.50 16.84 -4.33
N PRO A 73 -5.98 17.66 -5.28
CA PRO A 73 -7.10 18.57 -5.03
C PRO A 73 -8.34 17.79 -4.61
N ALA A 74 -9.09 18.31 -3.63
CA ALA A 74 -10.30 17.71 -3.05
C ALA A 74 -10.10 16.40 -2.25
N ALA A 75 -8.87 15.98 -1.99
CA ALA A 75 -8.63 14.88 -1.07
C ALA A 75 -8.72 15.31 0.40
N ALA A 76 -9.30 14.46 1.24
CA ALA A 76 -9.26 14.63 2.68
C ALA A 76 -7.87 14.21 3.20
N PHE A 77 -7.08 15.17 3.65
CA PHE A 77 -5.76 14.91 4.22
C PHE A 77 -5.89 14.47 5.68
N PRO A 78 -5.26 13.35 6.06
CA PRO A 78 -5.13 13.07 7.48
C PRO A 78 -4.20 14.11 8.12
N ALA A 79 -4.55 14.55 9.33
CA ALA A 79 -3.82 15.62 10.04
C ALA A 79 -2.34 15.29 10.27
N SER A 80 -1.99 14.00 10.28
CA SER A 80 -0.61 13.48 10.41
C SER A 80 0.15 13.31 9.08
N GLY A 81 -0.45 13.77 7.98
CA GLY A 81 0.01 13.61 6.61
C GLY A 81 -0.15 12.17 6.11
N PRO A 82 -0.58 11.93 4.87
CA PRO A 82 -0.80 10.58 4.35
C PRO A 82 0.54 9.83 4.18
N LEU A 83 0.56 8.53 4.48
CA LEU A 83 1.57 7.60 3.96
C LEU A 83 1.31 7.35 2.47
N VAL A 84 0.04 7.14 2.13
CA VAL A 84 -0.45 6.91 0.78
C VAL A 84 -1.83 7.55 0.62
N LEU A 85 -2.11 8.08 -0.56
CA LEU A 85 -3.34 8.78 -0.88
C LEU A 85 -3.75 8.52 -2.33
N SER A 86 -4.97 8.03 -2.55
CA SER A 86 -5.58 8.01 -3.88
C SER A 86 -6.24 9.35 -4.21
N CYS A 87 -5.92 9.89 -5.38
CA CYS A 87 -6.38 11.18 -5.86
C CYS A 87 -7.51 11.01 -6.88
N PRO A 88 -8.75 11.40 -6.55
CA PRO A 88 -9.90 11.20 -7.43
C PRO A 88 -9.76 11.94 -8.76
N GLY A 89 -9.22 13.17 -8.74
CA GLY A 89 -9.12 14.01 -9.93
C GLY A 89 -8.11 13.53 -10.97
N SER A 90 -7.03 12.88 -10.55
CA SER A 90 -5.97 12.38 -11.44
C SER A 90 -6.00 10.86 -11.61
N GLY A 91 -6.76 10.14 -10.78
CA GLY A 91 -6.71 8.69 -10.68
C GLY A 91 -5.37 8.14 -10.19
N ALA A 92 -4.46 9.00 -9.71
CA ALA A 92 -3.15 8.61 -9.22
C ALA A 92 -3.20 8.16 -7.75
N VAL A 93 -2.24 7.32 -7.36
CA VAL A 93 -1.94 7.00 -5.97
C VAL A 93 -0.60 7.64 -5.65
N LEU A 94 -0.61 8.56 -4.69
CA LEU A 94 0.57 9.26 -4.21
C LEU A 94 1.09 8.55 -2.96
N VAL A 95 2.38 8.23 -2.95
CA VAL A 95 3.09 7.58 -1.84
C VAL A 95 4.15 8.53 -1.31
N ARG A 96 4.21 8.70 0.01
CA ARG A 96 5.19 9.60 0.63
C ARG A 96 6.48 8.84 0.94
N ARG A 97 7.62 9.35 0.42
CA ARG A 97 8.92 8.65 0.43
C ARG A 97 9.43 8.36 1.84
N ASP A 98 9.50 9.38 2.71
CA ASP A 98 9.97 9.26 4.10
C ASP A 98 9.25 8.14 4.88
N LYS A 99 7.92 8.08 4.74
CA LYS A 99 7.10 7.07 5.42
C LYS A 99 7.22 5.69 4.78
N LEU A 100 7.36 5.61 3.46
CA LEU A 100 7.64 4.36 2.78
C LEU A 100 8.99 3.80 3.23
N ASP A 101 10.03 4.62 3.27
CA ASP A 101 11.38 4.22 3.68
C ASP A 101 11.41 3.72 5.13
N ALA A 102 10.75 4.45 6.04
CA ALA A 102 10.63 4.05 7.44
C ALA A 102 9.90 2.71 7.58
N LEU A 103 8.79 2.51 6.86
CA LEU A 103 8.02 1.28 6.92
C LEU A 103 8.77 0.10 6.28
N HIS A 104 9.46 0.35 5.16
CA HIS A 104 10.30 -0.63 4.48
C HIS A 104 11.49 -1.06 5.33
N GLY A 105 12.07 -0.16 6.12
CA GLY A 105 13.14 -0.50 7.08
C GLY A 105 12.73 -1.54 8.14
N VAL A 106 11.43 -1.66 8.42
CA VAL A 106 10.90 -2.61 9.42
C VAL A 106 10.33 -3.88 8.77
N PHE A 107 9.57 -3.74 7.67
CA PHE A 107 8.81 -4.85 7.08
C PHE A 107 9.30 -5.27 5.69
N GLY A 108 10.34 -4.64 5.15
CA GLY A 108 10.89 -4.93 3.82
C GLY A 108 9.85 -4.81 2.72
N GLU A 109 9.85 -5.75 1.78
CA GLU A 109 8.95 -5.78 0.62
C GLU A 109 7.46 -5.82 0.99
N ALA A 110 7.12 -6.35 2.17
CA ALA A 110 5.74 -6.36 2.65
C ALA A 110 5.18 -4.95 2.86
N ALA A 111 6.03 -3.97 3.21
CA ALA A 111 5.64 -2.57 3.33
C ALA A 111 5.20 -2.00 1.97
N ALA A 112 5.98 -2.26 0.92
CA ALA A 112 5.68 -1.81 -0.43
C ALA A 112 4.38 -2.42 -0.96
N LEU A 113 4.20 -3.74 -0.78
CA LEU A 113 2.97 -4.45 -1.13
C LEU A 113 1.75 -3.86 -0.41
N PHE A 114 1.85 -3.66 0.90
CA PHE A 114 0.79 -3.04 1.68
C PHE A 114 0.44 -1.64 1.17
N VAL A 115 1.44 -0.78 0.97
CA VAL A 115 1.25 0.62 0.56
C VAL A 115 0.56 0.71 -0.80
N VAL A 116 1.01 -0.07 -1.79
CA VAL A 116 0.39 -0.09 -3.12
C VAL A 116 -1.03 -0.65 -3.02
N ALA A 117 -1.22 -1.79 -2.36
CA ALA A 117 -2.54 -2.41 -2.22
C ALA A 117 -3.54 -1.49 -1.50
N TYR A 118 -3.11 -0.77 -0.47
CA TYR A 118 -3.94 0.18 0.25
C TYR A 118 -4.34 1.38 -0.61
N GLY A 119 -3.39 1.96 -1.36
CA GLY A 119 -3.68 3.05 -2.29
C GLY A 119 -4.62 2.62 -3.44
N LEU A 120 -4.42 1.43 -3.99
CA LEU A 120 -5.35 0.83 -4.95
C LEU A 120 -6.72 0.59 -4.31
N GLY A 121 -6.76 0.07 -3.07
CA GLY A 121 -7.98 -0.12 -2.30
C GLY A 121 -8.76 1.18 -2.11
N GLN A 122 -8.08 2.29 -1.82
CA GLN A 122 -8.71 3.63 -1.77
C GLN A 122 -9.34 4.03 -3.11
N SER A 123 -8.67 3.75 -4.23
CA SER A 123 -9.19 4.06 -5.58
C SER A 123 -10.45 3.26 -5.94
N LEU A 124 -10.66 2.11 -5.28
CA LEU A 124 -11.81 1.22 -5.49
C LEU A 124 -13.05 1.60 -4.68
N ILE A 125 -12.98 2.59 -3.80
CA ILE A 125 -14.12 2.96 -2.94
C ILE A 125 -15.17 3.79 -3.68
N PRO A 126 -14.81 4.42 -4.83
CA PRO A 126 -15.05 5.84 -5.16
C PRO A 126 -15.61 6.75 -4.07
N ALA A 127 -15.44 8.06 -4.24
CA ALA A 127 -16.13 9.08 -3.44
C ALA A 127 -17.64 8.87 -3.57
N GLN A 128 -18.24 8.11 -2.64
CA GLN A 128 -19.67 7.81 -2.67
C GLN A 128 -20.41 9.15 -2.61
N PRO A 129 -21.28 9.48 -3.59
CA PRO A 129 -22.37 10.38 -3.28
C PRO A 129 -23.10 9.79 -2.07
N PRO A 130 -23.59 10.61 -1.13
CA PRO A 130 -24.40 10.10 -0.03
C PRO A 130 -25.48 9.19 -0.61
N ALA A 131 -25.67 8.01 -0.02
CA ALA A 131 -26.61 6.99 -0.50
C ALA A 131 -27.97 7.64 -0.86
N PRO A 132 -28.68 7.16 -1.89
CA PRO A 132 -30.01 7.67 -2.22
C PRO A 132 -30.89 7.65 -0.97
N GLN A 133 -31.18 8.83 -0.42
CA GLN A 133 -32.04 8.98 0.74
C GLN A 133 -33.47 9.08 0.24
N ALA A 134 -34.37 8.30 0.84
CA ALA A 134 -35.78 8.64 0.79
C ALA A 134 -35.93 10.08 1.31
N PRO A 135 -36.72 10.95 0.64
CA PRO A 135 -36.90 12.32 1.10
C PRO A 135 -37.31 12.33 2.59
N GLY A 136 -36.45 12.88 3.46
CA GLY A 136 -36.72 13.02 4.89
C GLY A 136 -36.18 11.93 5.83
N ALA A 137 -35.51 10.88 5.34
CA ALA A 137 -34.84 9.90 6.21
C ALA A 137 -33.39 10.32 6.49
N PRO A 138 -32.96 10.47 7.76
CA PRO A 138 -31.56 10.75 8.07
C PRO A 138 -30.69 9.57 7.61
N ALA A 139 -29.66 9.85 6.82
CA ALA A 139 -28.68 8.81 6.49
C ALA A 139 -28.07 8.24 7.79
N PRO A 140 -27.90 6.91 7.90
CA PRO A 140 -27.15 6.34 9.00
C PRO A 140 -25.73 6.92 8.98
N ALA A 141 -25.38 7.65 10.04
CA ALA A 141 -24.06 8.24 10.19
C ALA A 141 -23.03 7.12 10.41
N LEU A 142 -22.32 6.74 9.34
CA LEU A 142 -21.21 5.81 9.45
C LEU A 142 -20.02 6.49 10.15
N PRO A 143 -19.24 5.77 10.97
CA PRO A 143 -18.03 6.31 11.56
C PRO A 143 -17.07 6.84 10.49
N ALA A 144 -16.39 7.97 10.76
CA ALA A 144 -15.45 8.60 9.82
C ALA A 144 -14.29 7.67 9.39
N ALA A 145 -13.98 6.65 10.19
CA ALA A 145 -12.99 5.62 9.89
C ALA A 145 -13.42 4.62 8.80
N THR A 146 -14.72 4.54 8.49
CA THR A 146 -15.28 3.51 7.60
C THR A 146 -14.61 3.48 6.22
N PRO A 147 -14.38 4.61 5.52
CA PRO A 147 -13.69 4.58 4.23
C PRO A 147 -12.26 4.04 4.33
N GLY A 148 -11.51 4.42 5.38
CA GLY A 148 -10.15 3.94 5.57
C GLY A 148 -10.06 2.43 5.86
N LEU A 149 -11.05 1.88 6.58
CA LEU A 149 -11.16 0.44 6.82
C LEU A 149 -11.63 -0.32 5.57
N ARG A 150 -12.54 0.24 4.78
CA ARG A 150 -12.89 -0.32 3.45
C ARG A 150 -11.67 -0.39 2.54
N ALA A 151 -10.79 0.62 2.57
CA ALA A 151 -9.56 0.61 1.79
C ALA A 151 -8.61 -0.51 2.25
N ALA A 152 -8.46 -0.69 3.57
CA ALA A 152 -7.68 -1.81 4.11
C ALA A 152 -8.26 -3.17 3.71
N CYS A 153 -9.58 -3.33 3.76
CA CYS A 153 -10.24 -4.57 3.34
C CYS A 153 -10.06 -4.84 1.84
N ALA A 154 -10.31 -3.84 0.99
CA ALA A 154 -10.09 -3.96 -0.45
C ALA A 154 -8.61 -4.28 -0.79
N ALA A 155 -7.67 -3.69 -0.06
CA ALA A 155 -6.25 -4.04 -0.17
C ALA A 155 -6.01 -5.52 0.12
N GLY A 156 -6.66 -6.07 1.15
CA GLY A 156 -6.59 -7.48 1.51
C GLY A 156 -7.05 -8.39 0.36
N THR A 157 -8.13 -8.02 -0.32
CA THR A 157 -8.64 -8.78 -1.47
C THR A 157 -7.64 -8.79 -2.63
N LEU A 158 -6.98 -7.66 -2.92
CA LEU A 158 -5.92 -7.59 -3.93
C LEU A 158 -4.71 -8.45 -3.52
N LEU A 159 -4.30 -8.37 -2.26
CA LEU A 159 -3.14 -9.11 -1.73
C LEU A 159 -3.36 -10.63 -1.71
N ALA A 160 -4.59 -11.09 -1.48
CA ALA A 160 -4.93 -12.52 -1.52
C ALA A 160 -4.73 -13.14 -2.91
N ALA A 161 -4.84 -12.33 -3.97
CA ALA A 161 -4.64 -12.75 -5.35
C ALA A 161 -3.17 -12.66 -5.81
N VAL A 162 -2.27 -12.08 -5.01
CA VAL A 162 -0.84 -12.01 -5.36
C VAL A 162 -0.24 -13.43 -5.37
N PRO A 163 0.40 -13.85 -6.48
CA PRO A 163 1.05 -15.15 -6.57
C PRO A 163 2.32 -15.14 -5.70
N VAL A 164 2.32 -15.94 -4.64
CA VAL A 164 3.43 -16.06 -3.69
C VAL A 164 3.65 -17.55 -3.43
N PRO A 165 4.89 -18.05 -3.42
CA PRO A 165 5.19 -19.41 -3.04
C PRO A 165 4.56 -19.77 -1.68
N ALA A 166 4.03 -20.99 -1.56
CA ALA A 166 3.31 -21.40 -0.35
C ALA A 166 4.17 -21.33 0.92
N ALA A 167 5.49 -21.58 0.79
CA ALA A 167 6.46 -21.49 1.88
C ALA A 167 6.56 -20.06 2.46
N ASP A 168 6.48 -19.05 1.60
CA ASP A 168 6.71 -17.65 1.98
C ASP A 168 5.42 -16.91 2.30
N ARG A 169 4.28 -17.43 1.84
CA ARG A 169 2.95 -16.82 1.97
C ARG A 169 2.62 -16.47 3.42
N ARG A 170 2.89 -17.34 4.39
CA ARG A 170 2.56 -17.06 5.81
C ARG A 170 3.37 -15.87 6.34
N LEU A 171 4.67 -15.86 6.09
CA LEU A 171 5.55 -14.78 6.57
C LEU A 171 5.18 -13.45 5.92
N LEU A 172 4.96 -13.47 4.61
CA LEU A 172 4.55 -12.28 3.87
C LEU A 172 3.22 -11.71 4.40
N LEU A 173 2.20 -12.55 4.57
CA LEU A 173 0.90 -12.12 5.09
C LEU A 173 1.01 -11.55 6.50
N ASN A 174 1.81 -12.17 7.38
CA ASN A 174 2.06 -11.64 8.72
C ASN A 174 2.70 -10.24 8.68
N ASN A 175 3.68 -10.06 7.81
CA ASN A 175 4.38 -8.78 7.66
C ASN A 175 3.49 -7.71 7.02
N VAL A 176 2.65 -8.08 6.06
CA VAL A 176 1.67 -7.16 5.44
C VAL A 176 0.59 -6.73 6.44
N ILE A 177 0.10 -7.65 7.28
CA ILE A 177 -0.83 -7.31 8.37
C ILE A 177 -0.16 -6.38 9.39
N SER A 178 1.10 -6.65 9.72
CA SER A 178 1.88 -5.80 10.64
C SER A 178 2.14 -4.41 10.07
N ALA A 179 2.42 -4.32 8.77
CA ALA A 179 2.54 -3.06 8.05
C ALA A 179 1.21 -2.29 8.03
N GLY A 180 0.07 -2.97 7.87
CA GLY A 180 -1.25 -2.32 7.93
C GLY A 180 -1.64 -1.81 9.33
N GLU A 181 -1.18 -2.51 10.36
CA GLU A 181 -1.33 -2.08 11.75
C GLU A 181 -0.49 -0.84 12.05
N GLN A 182 0.79 -0.86 11.70
CA GLN A 182 1.80 0.11 12.15
C GLN A 182 2.10 1.22 11.13
N GLY A 183 1.64 1.08 9.89
CA GLY A 183 1.96 2.00 8.79
C GLY A 183 1.37 3.40 8.93
N PHE A 184 0.40 3.59 9.83
CA PHE A 184 -0.18 4.90 10.11
C PHE A 184 -0.05 5.25 11.60
N PRO A 185 0.26 6.52 11.91
CA PRO A 185 0.35 6.97 13.30
C PRO A 185 -1.01 6.86 14.00
N ALA A 186 -1.00 6.69 15.33
CA ALA A 186 -2.22 6.58 16.14
C ALA A 186 -3.17 7.78 15.97
N SER A 187 -2.64 8.97 15.70
CA SER A 187 -3.43 10.18 15.42
C SER A 187 -4.28 10.10 14.15
N ALA A 188 -4.03 9.16 13.25
CA ALA A 188 -4.85 8.93 12.06
C ALA A 188 -6.08 8.03 12.34
N ALA A 189 -6.21 7.47 13.55
CA ALA A 189 -7.27 6.54 13.89
C ALA A 189 -8.71 7.06 13.64
N PRO A 190 -9.04 8.35 13.88
CA PRO A 190 -10.39 8.86 13.61
C PRO A 190 -10.82 8.74 12.14
N GLN A 191 -9.88 8.73 11.21
CA GLN A 191 -10.13 8.73 9.76
C GLN A 191 -9.85 7.39 9.11
N LEU A 192 -8.93 6.61 9.67
CA LEU A 192 -8.45 5.35 9.07
C LEU A 192 -8.79 4.10 9.90
N GLY A 193 -9.38 4.28 11.08
CA GLY A 193 -9.51 3.24 12.11
C GLY A 193 -8.20 3.02 12.87
N THR A 194 -8.26 2.35 14.02
CA THR A 194 -7.07 2.00 14.81
C THR A 194 -6.17 1.01 14.06
N GLY A 195 -4.91 0.87 14.49
CA GLY A 195 -4.00 -0.14 13.93
C GLY A 195 -4.60 -1.55 13.89
N PRO A 196 -5.12 -2.05 15.02
CA PRO A 196 -5.82 -3.34 15.06
C PRO A 196 -7.03 -3.40 14.11
N GLN A 197 -7.87 -2.36 14.05
CA GLN A 197 -9.02 -2.35 13.12
C GLN A 197 -8.58 -2.46 11.66
N ARG A 198 -7.52 -1.75 11.26
CA ARG A 198 -6.96 -1.84 9.90
C ARG A 198 -6.41 -3.24 9.62
N ALA A 199 -5.69 -3.82 10.57
CA ALA A 199 -5.18 -5.18 10.46
C ALA A 199 -6.31 -6.21 10.31
N TYR A 200 -7.39 -6.05 11.08
CA TYR A 200 -8.57 -6.90 10.99
C TYR A 200 -9.29 -6.74 9.64
N ALA A 201 -9.49 -5.52 9.17
CA ALA A 201 -10.10 -5.25 7.87
C ALA A 201 -9.28 -5.87 6.72
N LEU A 202 -7.95 -5.67 6.74
CA LEU A 202 -7.02 -6.27 5.80
C LEU A 202 -7.09 -7.80 5.83
N PHE A 203 -7.11 -8.40 7.02
CA PHE A 203 -7.24 -9.84 7.19
C PHE A 203 -8.59 -10.38 6.68
N SER A 204 -9.66 -9.62 6.90
CA SER A 204 -11.01 -9.93 6.39
C SER A 204 -11.03 -9.93 4.86
N GLY A 205 -10.42 -8.93 4.23
CA GLY A 205 -10.27 -8.86 2.77
C GLY A 205 -9.51 -10.03 2.18
N MET A 206 -8.58 -10.61 2.93
CA MET A 206 -7.85 -11.83 2.55
C MET A 206 -8.65 -13.12 2.74
N GLY A 207 -9.90 -13.04 3.20
CA GLY A 207 -10.76 -14.17 3.50
C GLY A 207 -10.50 -14.81 4.87
N GLY A 208 -9.78 -14.11 5.76
CA GLY A 208 -9.46 -14.60 7.09
C GLY A 208 -10.62 -14.51 8.11
N THR A 209 -11.69 -13.80 7.77
CA THR A 209 -12.87 -13.62 8.62
C THR A 209 -14.14 -13.74 7.77
N SER A 210 -15.31 -13.73 8.41
CA SER A 210 -16.62 -13.67 7.74
C SER A 210 -17.04 -12.25 7.34
N LEU A 211 -16.23 -11.22 7.63
CA LEU A 211 -16.58 -9.82 7.43
C LEU A 211 -16.31 -9.42 5.96
N ASP A 212 -17.32 -8.88 5.28
CA ASP A 212 -17.16 -8.33 3.93
C ASP A 212 -16.58 -6.90 3.95
N CYS A 213 -16.10 -6.42 2.79
CA CYS A 213 -15.54 -5.07 2.63
C CYS A 213 -16.59 -3.96 2.42
N GLY A 214 -17.85 -4.24 2.74
CA GLY A 214 -18.99 -3.32 2.64
C GLY A 214 -18.97 -2.24 3.71
N ALA A 215 -19.68 -1.15 3.45
CA ALA A 215 -19.71 0.02 4.34
C ALA A 215 -20.36 -0.28 5.71
N ALA A 216 -21.40 -1.11 5.75
CA ALA A 216 -22.05 -1.51 7.00
C ALA A 216 -21.12 -2.36 7.87
N ALA A 217 -20.47 -3.37 7.28
CA ALA A 217 -19.52 -4.25 7.94
C ALA A 217 -18.32 -3.46 8.51
N MET A 218 -17.70 -2.59 7.69
CA MET A 218 -16.59 -1.74 8.12
C MET A 218 -17.03 -0.66 9.12
N GLY A 219 -18.29 -0.21 9.05
CA GLY A 219 -18.88 0.68 10.05
C GLY A 219 -18.99 0.01 11.42
N ARG A 220 -19.45 -1.25 11.48
CA ARG A 220 -19.46 -2.04 12.73
C ARG A 220 -18.06 -2.25 13.29
N LEU A 221 -17.10 -2.57 12.45
CA LEU A 221 -15.70 -2.69 12.84
C LEU A 221 -15.15 -1.37 13.40
N ALA A 222 -15.44 -0.25 12.74
CA ALA A 222 -15.06 1.08 13.21
C ALA A 222 -15.67 1.43 14.57
N SER A 223 -16.91 0.99 14.83
CA SER A 223 -17.60 1.13 16.12
C SER A 223 -17.14 0.16 17.20
N GLY A 224 -16.21 -0.76 16.90
CA GLY A 224 -15.69 -1.73 17.87
C GLY A 224 -16.58 -2.94 18.12
N ALA A 225 -17.55 -3.21 17.24
CA ALA A 225 -18.49 -4.34 17.39
C ALA A 225 -17.92 -5.70 16.97
N GLU A 226 -16.68 -5.74 16.47
CA GLU A 226 -15.99 -6.97 16.04
C GLU A 226 -15.01 -7.46 17.11
N PRO A 227 -14.72 -8.77 17.20
CA PRO A 227 -13.92 -9.38 18.28
C PRO A 227 -12.41 -9.11 18.10
N LEU A 228 -12.04 -7.84 18.20
CA LEU A 228 -10.71 -7.34 17.89
C LEU A 228 -9.66 -7.84 18.89
N GLU A 229 -10.03 -7.92 20.18
CA GLU A 229 -9.15 -8.42 21.24
C GLU A 229 -8.78 -9.89 21.01
N ALA A 230 -9.76 -10.73 20.66
CA ALA A 230 -9.52 -12.13 20.34
C ALA A 230 -8.61 -12.28 19.11
N PHE A 231 -8.85 -11.50 18.07
CA PHE A 231 -7.96 -11.47 16.89
C PHE A 231 -6.52 -11.10 17.26
N MET A 232 -6.33 -10.03 18.03
CA MET A 232 -4.99 -9.56 18.43
C MET A 232 -4.28 -10.56 19.36
N ALA A 233 -5.00 -11.16 20.32
CA ALA A 233 -4.47 -12.21 21.19
C ALA A 233 -4.02 -13.44 20.40
N THR A 234 -4.78 -13.85 19.38
CA THR A 234 -4.44 -15.02 18.56
C THR A 234 -3.29 -14.72 17.57
N ARG A 235 -3.11 -13.46 17.17
CA ARG A 235 -1.95 -13.04 16.36
C ARG A 235 -0.67 -12.96 17.19
N GLY A 236 -0.74 -12.47 18.42
CA GLY A 236 0.41 -12.37 19.34
C GLY A 236 1.03 -13.71 19.71
N THR A 237 0.30 -14.82 19.54
CA THR A 237 0.79 -16.18 19.81
C THR A 237 1.39 -16.88 18.59
N GLY A 238 1.40 -16.26 17.41
CA GLY A 238 1.96 -16.83 16.17
C GLY A 238 1.17 -18.02 15.58
N VAL A 239 0.29 -18.66 16.34
CA VAL A 239 -0.50 -19.85 15.97
C VAL A 239 -1.82 -19.48 15.26
N GLY A 240 -2.35 -18.28 15.48
CA GLY A 240 -3.72 -17.91 15.09
C GLY A 240 -4.04 -17.84 13.61
N ILE A 241 -3.14 -17.29 12.79
CA ILE A 241 -3.40 -17.08 11.36
C ILE A 241 -3.60 -18.42 10.64
N ALA A 242 -2.92 -19.48 11.09
CA ALA A 242 -3.10 -20.84 10.57
C ALA A 242 -4.45 -21.46 10.96
N LYS A 243 -5.08 -21.03 12.07
CA LYS A 243 -6.38 -21.55 12.52
C LYS A 243 -7.54 -20.92 11.74
N PHE A 244 -7.41 -19.64 11.38
CA PHE A 244 -8.38 -18.94 10.52
C PHE A 244 -8.27 -19.34 9.04
N CYS A 245 -7.06 -19.60 8.53
CA CYS A 245 -6.86 -20.11 7.16
C CYS A 245 -7.24 -21.60 6.96
N LYS A 246 -7.59 -22.34 8.03
CA LYS A 246 -7.85 -23.79 7.98
C LYS A 246 -9.32 -24.20 7.85
N GLN A 247 -10.25 -23.26 7.65
CA GLN A 247 -11.64 -23.59 7.33
C GLN A 247 -11.88 -23.64 5.81
N PRO A 248 -12.09 -24.81 5.18
CA PRO A 248 -12.55 -24.91 3.79
C PRO A 248 -14.09 -25.12 3.71
N PRO A 249 -14.76 -24.79 2.59
CA PRO A 249 -14.64 -23.63 1.73
C PRO A 249 -15.91 -22.77 1.84
N THR A 250 -15.86 -21.70 2.64
CA THR A 250 -16.84 -20.61 2.52
C THR A 250 -16.14 -19.27 2.29
N CYS A 251 -14.92 -19.28 1.75
CA CYS A 251 -14.35 -18.10 1.10
C CYS A 251 -15.22 -17.82 -0.13
N PRO A 252 -16.11 -16.81 -0.11
CA PRO A 252 -16.82 -16.45 -1.31
C PRO A 252 -15.77 -15.90 -2.27
N ARG A 253 -15.46 -16.65 -3.33
CA ARG A 253 -14.93 -16.06 -4.55
C ARG A 253 -15.99 -15.10 -5.06
N GLY A 254 -15.80 -13.82 -4.81
CA GLY A 254 -16.71 -12.80 -5.29
C GLY A 254 -16.68 -11.59 -4.37
N LEU A 255 -15.96 -10.56 -4.80
CA LEU A 255 -16.28 -9.18 -4.50
C LEU A 255 -17.77 -8.94 -4.81
N SER A 256 -18.63 -9.18 -3.83
CA SER A 256 -20.03 -8.79 -3.89
C SER A 256 -20.10 -7.33 -3.45
N PHE A 257 -19.74 -6.43 -4.36
CA PHE A 257 -20.31 -5.09 -4.29
C PHE A 257 -21.78 -5.26 -4.63
N GLY A 258 -22.65 -5.19 -3.62
CA GLY A 258 -24.10 -5.29 -3.80
C GLY A 258 -24.56 -4.33 -4.89
N VAL A 259 -24.89 -4.88 -6.05
CA VAL A 259 -25.71 -4.21 -7.05
C VAL A 259 -27.12 -4.29 -6.49
N ALA A 260 -27.57 -3.22 -5.83
CA ALA A 260 -28.99 -3.02 -5.62
C ALA A 260 -29.60 -2.81 -7.00
N GLY A 261 -30.42 -3.77 -7.43
CA GLY A 261 -31.15 -3.74 -8.68
C GLY A 261 -32.16 -2.59 -8.74
N ILE A 262 -32.38 -2.21 -9.99
CA ILE A 262 -33.50 -1.46 -10.58
C ILE A 262 -34.79 -1.54 -9.76
#